data_AF-A0A1F9BFK2-F1
#
_entry.id   AF-A0A1F9BFK2-F1
#
_cell.length_a   1.000
_cell.length_b   1.000
_cell.length_c   1.000
_cell.angle_alpha   90.00
_cell.angle_beta   90.00
_cell.angle_gamma   90.00
#
_symmetry.space_group_name_H-M   'P 1'
#
loop_
_entity.id
_entity.type
_entity.pdbx_description
1 polymer ?
#
loop_
_entity_poly.entity_id
_entity_poly.type
_entity_poly.pdbx_seq_one_letter_code
_entity_poly.pdbx_strand_id
1 'polypeptide(L)'
;MRFIVVFLLLLFGTVSLSSADLYKWVDEKGIVHFTDDLMRVPQEYLPQIERREVTESDVSEGKTKVENGPVSKKEEDGYRDRLGRSGEYWKGRINEYQMKLKSIQEKIEDLREKYNGLTEKHNQSKSSAERVNLRQERDQVKEELGKLRTQAQEIKTILEKKIPEEAELYKAKPEWIKQ
;
A
#
# COMPACT_ATOMS: atom_id res chain seq x y z
N MET A 1 44.86 30.87 9.55
CA MET A 1 44.71 29.40 9.66
C MET A 1 43.92 28.94 10.89
N ARG A 2 44.17 29.43 12.12
CA ARG A 2 43.43 29.01 13.34
C ARG A 2 41.92 29.33 13.33
N PHE A 3 41.51 30.49 12.79
CA PHE A 3 40.09 30.89 12.74
C PHE A 3 39.25 30.10 11.72
N ILE A 4 39.86 29.57 10.65
CA ILE A 4 39.15 28.77 9.63
C ILE A 4 38.75 27.41 10.20
N VAL A 5 39.60 26.80 11.04
CA VAL A 5 39.30 25.53 11.70
C VAL A 5 38.13 25.67 12.68
N VAL A 6 38.07 26.77 13.43
CA VAL A 6 36.95 27.06 14.34
C VAL A 6 35.65 27.30 13.57
N PHE A 7 35.71 28.01 12.44
CA PHE A 7 34.53 28.24 11.59
C PHE A 7 34.02 26.94 10.93
N LEU A 8 34.94 26.04 10.54
CA LEU A 8 34.57 24.72 10.01
C LEU A 8 33.92 23.82 11.08
N LEU A 9 34.42 23.86 12.31
CA LEU A 9 33.86 23.09 13.43
C LEU A 9 32.45 23.54 13.82
N LEU A 10 32.15 24.85 13.66
CA LEU A 10 30.84 25.41 13.98
C LEU A 10 29.77 25.06 12.93
N LEU A 11 30.17 24.80 11.68
CA LEU A 11 29.28 24.39 10.58
C LEU A 11 28.82 22.92 10.67
N PHE A 12 29.61 22.03 11.29
CA PHE A 12 29.24 20.62 11.46
C PHE A 12 28.47 20.32 12.76
N GLY A 13 28.34 21.31 13.66
CA GLY A 13 27.74 21.13 14.99
C GLY A 13 26.21 21.21 15.07
N THR A 14 25.51 21.49 13.97
CA THR A 14 24.04 21.71 13.96
C THR A 14 23.27 20.63 13.22
N VAL A 15 23.80 19.40 13.13
CA VAL A 15 23.02 18.28 12.60
C VAL A 15 22.02 17.85 13.68
N SER A 16 20.83 18.45 13.67
CA SER A 16 19.72 17.99 14.49
C SER A 16 19.39 16.55 14.10
N LEU A 17 19.54 15.61 15.03
CA LEU A 17 19.01 14.26 14.85
C LEU A 17 17.49 14.37 14.72
N SER A 18 17.00 14.25 13.48
CA SER A 18 15.57 14.14 13.21
C SER A 18 15.17 12.69 13.47
N SER A 19 14.71 12.40 14.69
CA SER A 19 14.04 11.14 14.99
C SER A 19 12.65 11.17 14.37
N ALA A 20 12.40 10.32 13.37
CA ALA A 20 11.07 10.10 12.83
C ALA A 20 10.44 8.91 13.55
N ASP A 21 9.39 9.16 14.31
CA ASP A 21 8.64 8.11 14.98
C ASP A 21 7.82 7.33 13.93
N LEU A 22 8.10 6.03 13.77
CA LEU A 22 7.35 5.16 12.89
C LEU A 22 6.34 4.35 13.71
N TYR A 23 5.05 4.63 13.51
CA TYR A 23 3.97 3.95 14.20
C TYR A 23 3.50 2.74 13.41
N LYS A 24 3.31 1.62 14.12
CA LYS A 24 2.80 0.36 13.59
C LYS A 24 1.54 -0.03 14.35
N TRP A 25 0.49 -0.42 13.64
CA TRP A 25 -0.71 -1.01 14.23
C TRP A 25 -1.27 -2.12 13.34
N VAL A 26 -2.11 -2.96 13.93
CA VAL A 26 -2.80 -4.06 13.24
C VAL A 26 -4.29 -3.78 13.26
N ASP A 27 -4.93 -3.77 12.11
CA ASP A 27 -6.38 -3.56 12.03
C ASP A 27 -7.19 -4.80 12.42
N GLU A 28 -8.52 -4.67 12.55
CA GLU A 28 -9.45 -5.77 12.80
C GLU A 28 -9.35 -6.93 11.80
N LYS A 29 -8.78 -6.67 10.61
CA LYS A 29 -8.58 -7.67 9.55
C LYS A 29 -7.20 -8.31 9.61
N GLY A 30 -6.39 -7.98 10.61
CA GLY A 30 -5.04 -8.50 10.80
C GLY A 30 -3.98 -7.84 9.90
N ILE A 31 -4.29 -6.73 9.23
CA ILE A 31 -3.38 -6.03 8.32
C ILE A 31 -2.49 -5.08 9.13
N VAL A 32 -1.18 -5.21 8.94
CA VAL A 32 -0.18 -4.35 9.57
C VAL A 32 0.01 -3.07 8.76
N HIS A 33 -0.27 -1.93 9.38
CA HIS A 33 -0.08 -0.60 8.79
C HIS A 33 1.11 0.11 9.42
N PHE A 34 1.74 1.00 8.65
CA PHE A 34 2.84 1.86 9.10
C PHE A 34 2.53 3.31 8.76
N THR A 35 2.74 4.24 9.69
CA THR A 35 2.60 5.68 9.44
C THR A 35 3.64 6.45 10.24
N ASP A 36 4.11 7.55 9.68
CA ASP A 36 4.99 8.55 10.32
C ASP A 36 4.20 9.64 11.05
N ASP A 37 2.87 9.64 10.89
CA ASP A 37 1.96 10.62 11.48
C ASP A 37 0.92 9.92 12.37
N LEU A 38 0.98 10.18 13.68
CA LEU A 38 0.08 9.61 14.70
C LEU A 38 -1.39 9.95 14.43
N MET A 39 -1.68 11.09 13.79
CA MET A 39 -3.06 11.52 13.48
C MET A 39 -3.73 10.65 12.42
N ARG A 40 -2.95 9.87 11.67
CA ARG A 40 -3.47 8.92 10.65
C ARG A 40 -3.84 7.55 11.24
N VAL A 41 -3.45 7.27 12.49
CA VAL A 41 -3.85 6.03 13.16
C VAL A 41 -5.27 6.20 13.69
N PRO A 42 -6.23 5.33 13.32
CA PRO A 42 -7.58 5.44 13.86
C PRO A 42 -7.58 5.27 15.38
N GLN A 43 -8.44 6.04 16.06
CA GLN A 43 -8.43 6.19 17.52
C GLN A 43 -8.56 4.85 18.28
N GLU A 44 -9.22 3.87 17.65
CA GLU A 44 -9.43 2.50 18.15
C GLU A 44 -8.13 1.68 18.30
N TYR A 45 -7.08 2.03 17.54
CA TYR A 45 -5.80 1.30 17.52
C TYR A 45 -4.68 2.03 18.26
N LEU A 46 -4.93 3.23 18.79
CA LEU A 46 -3.97 3.97 19.63
C LEU A 46 -3.42 3.18 20.83
N PRO A 47 -4.20 2.37 21.57
CA PRO A 47 -3.66 1.60 22.69
C PRO A 47 -2.78 0.42 22.27
N GLN A 48 -2.75 0.07 20.98
CA GLN A 48 -1.94 -1.04 20.44
C GLN A 48 -0.62 -0.56 19.81
N ILE A 49 -0.34 0.75 19.83
CA ILE A 49 0.87 1.32 19.24
C ILE A 49 2.06 1.00 20.14
N GLU A 50 2.87 0.05 19.70
CA GLU A 50 4.18 -0.24 20.26
C GLU A 50 5.16 0.83 19.75
N ARG A 51 5.50 1.84 20.57
CA ARG A 51 6.56 2.81 20.24
C ARG A 51 7.90 2.09 20.23
N ARG A 52 8.41 1.78 19.05
CA ARG A 52 9.77 1.26 18.90
C ARG A 52 10.71 2.44 18.66
N GLU A 53 11.31 2.96 19.74
CA GLU A 53 12.52 3.77 19.62
C GLU A 53 13.60 2.85 19.03
N VAL A 54 13.94 3.06 17.76
CA VAL A 54 14.99 2.29 17.10
C VAL A 54 16.32 2.72 17.72
N THR A 55 16.74 2.03 18.78
CA THR A 55 18.10 2.08 19.30
C THR A 55 18.85 0.92 18.67
N GLU A 56 20.00 1.20 18.06
CA GLU A 56 20.76 0.30 17.16
C GLU A 56 21.38 -0.95 17.83
N SER A 57 20.84 -1.46 18.94
CA SER A 57 21.50 -2.49 19.77
C SER A 57 20.83 -3.87 19.83
N ASP A 58 19.69 -4.12 19.18
CA ASP A 58 18.99 -5.42 19.35
C ASP A 58 19.22 -6.39 18.18
N VAL A 59 20.44 -6.92 18.15
CA VAL A 59 20.72 -8.25 17.60
C VAL A 59 21.10 -9.16 18.77
N SER A 60 20.12 -9.74 19.48
CA SER A 60 20.23 -11.06 20.12
C SER A 60 18.95 -11.43 20.89
N GLU A 61 18.40 -12.60 20.57
CA GLU A 61 17.61 -13.54 21.40
C GLU A 61 16.51 -13.07 22.38
N GLY A 62 15.34 -13.73 22.30
CA GLY A 62 14.44 -13.85 23.47
C GLY A 62 13.01 -14.31 23.19
N LYS A 63 12.75 -15.61 23.40
CA LYS A 63 11.40 -16.23 23.51
C LYS A 63 10.59 -15.63 24.68
N THR A 64 9.25 -15.67 24.65
CA THR A 64 8.38 -16.44 25.59
C THR A 64 6.87 -16.25 25.25
N LYS A 65 6.13 -17.32 25.52
CA LYS A 65 4.76 -17.78 25.17
C LYS A 65 3.75 -17.54 26.32
N VAL A 66 2.43 -17.34 26.04
CA VAL A 66 1.22 -17.97 26.68
C VAL A 66 -0.03 -17.66 25.79
N GLU A 67 -0.69 -18.60 25.06
CA GLU A 67 -1.82 -19.54 25.38
C GLU A 67 -3.15 -18.86 25.83
N ASN A 68 -4.37 -19.09 25.30
CA ASN A 68 -5.09 -20.32 24.90
C ASN A 68 -6.34 -20.04 24.01
N GLY A 69 -6.72 -21.01 23.15
CA GLY A 69 -8.04 -21.13 22.51
C GLY A 69 -8.05 -22.07 21.28
N PRO A 70 -8.85 -23.16 21.22
CA PRO A 70 -8.65 -24.26 20.27
C PRO A 70 -9.49 -24.11 19.00
N VAL A 71 -8.88 -23.97 17.81
CA VAL A 71 -9.56 -24.26 16.54
C VAL A 71 -8.58 -24.90 15.56
N SER A 72 -8.96 -26.10 15.12
CA SER A 72 -8.27 -26.90 14.12
C SER A 72 -8.12 -26.18 12.78
N LYS A 73 -6.94 -26.25 12.14
CA LYS A 73 -6.72 -26.98 10.87
C LYS A 73 -5.32 -26.70 10.28
N LYS A 74 -4.58 -27.79 10.13
CA LYS A 74 -3.47 -28.05 9.17
C LYS A 74 -2.21 -27.19 9.30
N GLU A 75 -1.22 -27.77 9.97
CA GLU A 75 0.21 -27.72 9.61
C GLU A 75 0.72 -26.37 9.09
N GLU A 76 0.71 -25.36 9.96
CA GLU A 76 1.65 -24.24 9.81
C GLU A 76 3.02 -24.71 10.25
N ASP A 77 3.71 -25.34 9.31
CA ASP A 77 5.15 -25.38 9.26
C ASP A 77 5.65 -23.95 9.56
N GLY A 78 6.30 -23.73 10.71
CA GLY A 78 6.73 -22.43 11.24
C GLY A 78 7.75 -21.68 10.37
N TYR A 79 7.86 -22.10 9.12
CA TYR A 79 8.57 -21.47 8.05
C TYR A 79 8.03 -20.06 7.82
N ARG A 80 8.93 -19.10 7.99
CA ARG A 80 8.75 -17.70 7.65
C ARG A 80 9.77 -17.35 6.57
N ASP A 81 9.46 -16.33 5.77
CA ASP A 81 10.45 -15.82 4.81
C ASP A 81 11.69 -15.26 5.54
N ARG A 82 12.70 -14.84 4.77
CA ARG A 82 13.94 -14.24 5.33
C ARG A 82 13.70 -13.01 6.21
N LEU A 83 12.51 -12.43 6.17
CA LEU A 83 12.10 -11.26 6.95
C LEU A 83 11.08 -11.60 8.04
N GLY A 84 10.84 -12.89 8.32
CA GLY A 84 9.91 -13.31 9.37
C GLY A 84 8.43 -13.22 8.98
N ARG A 85 8.09 -12.97 7.71
CA ARG A 85 6.70 -12.84 7.24
C ARG A 85 6.12 -14.23 6.96
N SER A 86 4.87 -14.43 7.37
CA SER A 86 4.12 -15.68 7.16
C SER A 86 3.46 -15.72 5.79
N GLY A 87 2.93 -16.88 5.41
CA GLY A 87 2.09 -16.99 4.21
C GLY A 87 0.85 -16.10 4.23
N GLU A 88 0.33 -15.77 5.43
CA GLU A 88 -0.80 -14.84 5.58
C GLU A 88 -0.47 -13.44 5.11
N TYR A 89 0.75 -12.96 5.37
CA TYR A 89 1.22 -11.66 4.87
C TYR A 89 1.17 -11.62 3.34
N TRP A 90 1.72 -12.64 2.68
CA TRP A 90 1.77 -12.72 1.22
C TRP A 90 0.36 -12.86 0.61
N LYS A 91 -0.50 -13.69 1.21
CA LYS A 91 -1.90 -13.82 0.83
C LYS A 91 -2.68 -12.52 1.01
N GLY A 92 -2.49 -11.82 2.13
CA GLY A 92 -3.13 -10.53 2.42
C GLY A 92 -2.74 -9.47 1.40
N ARG A 93 -1.44 -9.39 1.06
CA ARG A 93 -0.92 -8.46 0.04
C ARG A 93 -1.51 -8.74 -1.34
N ILE A 94 -1.58 -10.01 -1.76
CA ILE A 94 -2.21 -10.40 -3.04
C ILE A 94 -3.69 -10.00 -3.06
N ASN A 95 -4.42 -10.34 -1.99
CA ASN A 95 -5.83 -10.03 -1.87
C ASN A 95 -6.08 -8.51 -1.90
N GLU A 96 -5.24 -7.71 -1.23
CA GLU A 96 -5.31 -6.25 -1.29
C GLU A 96 -5.18 -5.72 -2.73
N TYR A 97 -4.19 -6.19 -3.49
CA TYR A 97 -4.01 -5.79 -4.88
C TYR A 97 -5.14 -6.31 -5.79
N GLN A 98 -5.67 -7.50 -5.53
CA GLN A 98 -6.85 -8.02 -6.24
C GLN A 98 -8.09 -7.15 -5.96
N MET A 99 -8.32 -6.76 -4.70
CA MET A 99 -9.42 -5.87 -4.33
C MET A 99 -9.26 -4.48 -4.97
N LYS A 100 -8.05 -3.93 -4.98
CA LYS A 100 -7.76 -2.68 -5.70
C LYS A 100 -8.03 -2.83 -7.19
N LEU A 101 -7.59 -3.92 -7.83
CA LEU A 101 -7.84 -4.20 -9.24
C LEU A 101 -9.34 -4.25 -9.54
N LYS A 102 -10.12 -4.95 -8.70
CA LYS A 102 -11.58 -5.03 -8.82
C LYS A 102 -12.23 -3.65 -8.68
N SER A 103 -11.84 -2.86 -7.68
CA SER A 103 -12.37 -1.50 -7.49
C SER A 103 -12.08 -0.57 -8.67
N ILE A 104 -10.93 -0.73 -9.34
CA ILE A 104 -10.60 0.02 -10.54
C ILE A 104 -11.44 -0.46 -11.73
N GLN A 105 -11.67 -1.77 -11.85
CA GLN A 105 -12.54 -2.32 -12.89
C GLN A 105 -13.97 -1.79 -12.75
N GLU A 106 -14.54 -1.77 -11.54
CA GLU A 106 -15.85 -1.19 -11.26
C GLU A 106 -15.90 0.29 -11.68
N LYS A 107 -14.90 1.10 -11.29
CA LYS A 107 -14.81 2.50 -11.72
C LYS A 107 -14.70 2.67 -13.25
N ILE A 108 -14.01 1.74 -13.92
CA ILE A 108 -13.92 1.76 -15.39
C ILE A 108 -15.29 1.48 -16.01
N GLU A 109 -16.09 0.58 -15.43
CA GLU A 109 -17.44 0.29 -15.88
C GLU A 109 -18.36 1.51 -15.67
N ASP A 110 -18.34 2.11 -14.48
CA ASP A 110 -19.10 3.33 -14.18
C ASP A 110 -18.77 4.48 -15.16
N LEU A 111 -17.48 4.69 -15.44
CA LEU A 111 -17.06 5.72 -16.40
C LEU A 111 -17.43 5.37 -17.84
N ARG A 112 -17.47 4.09 -18.22
CA ARG A 112 -17.97 3.67 -19.54
C ARG A 112 -19.45 3.96 -19.67
N GLU A 113 -20.26 3.68 -18.64
CA GLU A 113 -21.68 4.02 -18.64
C GLU A 113 -21.89 5.53 -18.75
N LYS A 114 -21.15 6.32 -17.96
CA LYS A 114 -21.16 7.78 -18.06
C LYS A 114 -20.79 8.26 -19.47
N TYR A 115 -19.74 7.70 -20.06
CA TYR A 115 -19.33 8.05 -21.43
C TYR A 115 -20.40 7.73 -22.48
N ASN A 116 -21.03 6.56 -22.35
CA ASN A 116 -22.13 6.15 -23.24
C ASN A 116 -23.34 7.08 -23.08
N GLY A 117 -23.71 7.41 -21.84
CA GLY A 117 -24.78 8.35 -21.55
C GLY A 117 -24.52 9.75 -22.12
N LEU A 118 -23.28 10.25 -22.00
CA LEU A 118 -22.88 11.53 -22.62
C LEU A 118 -22.90 11.47 -24.15
N THR A 119 -22.53 10.32 -24.73
CA THR A 119 -22.59 10.10 -26.18
C THR A 119 -24.03 10.13 -26.68
N GLU A 120 -24.95 9.49 -25.96
CA GLU A 120 -26.37 9.51 -26.31
C GLU A 120 -26.96 10.92 -26.20
N LYS A 121 -26.67 11.64 -25.11
CA LYS A 121 -27.05 13.06 -24.95
C LYS A 121 -26.50 13.93 -26.08
N HIS A 122 -25.26 13.67 -26.51
CA HIS A 122 -24.63 14.42 -27.61
C HIS A 122 -25.37 14.21 -28.93
N ASN A 123 -25.79 12.97 -29.21
CA ASN A 123 -26.55 12.61 -30.41
C ASN A 123 -27.96 13.23 -30.39
N GLN A 124 -28.61 13.26 -29.23
CA GLN A 124 -29.97 13.77 -29.07
C GLN A 124 -30.04 15.31 -29.01
N SER A 125 -28.98 15.97 -28.54
CA SER A 125 -28.97 17.43 -28.40
C SER A 125 -29.08 18.11 -29.76
N LYS A 126 -29.95 19.13 -29.86
CA LYS A 126 -30.10 20.00 -31.03
C LYS A 126 -29.33 21.32 -30.87
N SER A 127 -28.79 21.60 -29.67
CA SER A 127 -28.09 22.84 -29.35
C SER A 127 -26.60 22.72 -29.66
N SER A 128 -26.06 23.66 -30.43
CA SER A 128 -24.63 23.69 -30.74
C SER A 128 -23.77 23.92 -29.50
N ALA A 129 -24.22 24.77 -28.56
CA ALA A 129 -23.49 25.05 -27.33
C ALA A 129 -23.45 23.83 -26.40
N GLU A 130 -24.59 23.14 -26.25
CA GLU A 130 -24.69 21.92 -25.44
C GLU A 130 -23.81 20.79 -26.01
N ARG A 131 -23.77 20.63 -27.34
CA ARG A 131 -22.89 19.66 -28.00
C ARG A 131 -21.40 19.91 -27.75
N VAL A 132 -20.99 21.17 -27.59
CA VAL A 132 -19.59 21.51 -27.27
C VAL A 132 -19.26 21.07 -25.84
N ASN A 133 -20.12 21.40 -24.87
CA ASN A 133 -19.94 20.97 -23.47
C ASN A 133 -19.91 19.45 -23.34
N LEU A 134 -20.84 18.75 -24.01
CA LEU A 134 -20.91 17.28 -24.00
C LEU A 134 -19.66 16.63 -24.62
N ARG A 135 -19.03 17.25 -25.63
CA ARG A 135 -17.73 16.77 -26.14
C ARG A 135 -16.64 16.91 -25.10
N GLN A 136 -16.55 18.07 -24.45
CA GLN A 136 -15.53 18.33 -23.42
C GLN A 136 -15.68 17.35 -22.25
N GLU A 137 -16.89 17.12 -21.77
CA GLU A 137 -17.16 16.14 -20.70
C GLU A 137 -16.79 14.71 -21.13
N ARG A 138 -17.07 14.34 -22.39
CA ARG A 138 -16.65 13.03 -22.93
C ARG A 138 -15.15 12.89 -23.00
N ASP A 139 -14.44 13.93 -23.41
CA ASP A 139 -12.98 13.93 -23.50
C ASP A 139 -12.34 13.80 -22.11
N GLN A 140 -12.91 14.47 -21.09
CA GLN A 140 -12.50 14.31 -19.69
C GLN A 140 -12.71 12.87 -19.20
N VAL A 141 -13.90 12.30 -19.41
CA VAL A 141 -14.17 10.90 -19.02
C VAL A 141 -13.24 9.92 -19.74
N LYS A 142 -12.93 10.20 -21.01
CA LYS A 142 -11.98 9.38 -21.79
C LYS A 142 -10.56 9.46 -21.23
N GLU A 143 -10.12 10.64 -20.78
CA GLU A 143 -8.82 10.81 -20.13
C GLU A 143 -8.75 10.05 -18.80
N GLU A 144 -9.79 10.16 -17.96
CA GLU A 144 -9.91 9.41 -16.70
C GLU A 144 -9.89 7.90 -16.93
N LEU A 145 -10.61 7.40 -17.94
CA LEU A 145 -10.56 5.99 -18.35
C LEU A 145 -9.15 5.55 -18.75
N GLY A 146 -8.39 6.41 -19.42
CA GLY A 146 -6.99 6.15 -19.76
C GLY A 146 -6.10 5.98 -18.51
N LYS A 147 -6.28 6.87 -17.53
CA LYS A 147 -5.54 6.82 -16.25
C LYS A 147 -5.86 5.55 -15.48
N LEU A 148 -7.14 5.21 -15.32
CA LEU A 148 -7.56 3.99 -14.60
C LEU A 148 -7.10 2.71 -15.28
N ARG A 149 -7.12 2.65 -16.62
CA ARG A 149 -6.57 1.49 -17.36
C ARG A 149 -5.07 1.31 -17.11
N THR A 150 -4.32 2.40 -17.06
CA THR A 150 -2.89 2.36 -16.76
C THR A 150 -2.65 1.84 -15.35
N GLN A 151 -3.38 2.35 -14.35
CA GLN A 151 -3.31 1.87 -12.98
C GLN A 151 -3.70 0.38 -12.85
N ALA A 152 -4.75 -0.07 -13.54
CA ALA A 152 -5.13 -1.48 -13.57
C ALA A 152 -3.99 -2.35 -14.11
N GLN A 153 -3.31 -1.90 -15.17
CA GLN A 153 -2.19 -2.62 -15.77
C GLN A 153 -0.97 -2.64 -14.85
N GLU A 154 -0.70 -1.55 -14.13
CA GLU A 154 0.36 -1.49 -13.11
C GLU A 154 0.09 -2.48 -11.98
N ILE A 155 -1.12 -2.51 -11.44
CA ILE A 155 -1.52 -3.47 -10.38
C ILE A 155 -1.39 -4.90 -10.89
N LYS A 156 -1.84 -5.17 -12.12
CA LYS A 156 -1.67 -6.48 -12.75
C LYS A 156 -0.18 -6.86 -12.86
N THR A 157 0.67 -5.91 -13.22
CA THR A 157 2.12 -6.12 -13.29
C THR A 157 2.72 -6.39 -11.90
N ILE A 158 2.22 -5.72 -10.85
CA ILE A 158 2.65 -5.99 -9.46
C ILE A 158 2.27 -7.42 -9.06
N LEU A 159 1.03 -7.84 -9.32
CA LEU A 159 0.53 -9.18 -9.01
C LEU A 159 1.28 -10.28 -9.76
N GLU A 160 1.52 -10.10 -11.06
CA GLU A 160 2.10 -11.15 -11.91
C GLU A 160 3.62 -11.23 -11.87
N LYS A 161 4.31 -10.11 -11.58
CA LYS A 161 5.77 -10.04 -11.65
C LYS A 161 6.41 -9.69 -10.32
N LYS A 162 6.06 -8.52 -9.77
CA LYS A 162 6.78 -7.98 -8.60
C LYS A 162 6.59 -8.82 -7.34
N ILE A 163 5.36 -9.27 -7.06
CA ILE A 163 5.09 -10.10 -5.86
C ILE A 163 5.82 -11.46 -5.95
N PRO A 164 5.75 -12.20 -7.08
CA PRO A 164 6.56 -13.41 -7.26
C PRO A 164 8.07 -13.17 -7.14
N GLU A 165 8.61 -12.12 -7.78
CA GLU A 165 10.04 -11.78 -7.71
C GLU A 165 10.49 -11.46 -6.27
N GLU A 166 9.72 -10.64 -5.54
CA GLU A 166 10.00 -10.31 -4.14
C GLU A 166 9.99 -11.58 -3.27
N ALA A 167 9.05 -12.47 -3.53
CA ALA A 167 8.94 -13.70 -2.77
C ALA A 167 10.07 -14.69 -3.02
N GLU A 168 10.51 -14.84 -4.27
CA GLU A 168 11.70 -15.62 -4.58
C GLU A 168 12.94 -15.03 -3.90
N LEU A 169 13.09 -13.70 -3.93
CA LEU A 169 14.19 -12.99 -3.27
C LEU A 169 14.24 -13.27 -1.76
N TYR A 170 13.07 -13.26 -1.11
CA TYR A 170 12.95 -13.53 0.32
C TYR A 170 12.77 -15.02 0.67
N LYS A 171 12.85 -15.92 -0.33
CA LYS A 171 12.62 -17.37 -0.18
C LYS A 171 11.26 -17.71 0.44
N ALA A 172 10.24 -16.92 0.19
CA ALA A 172 8.87 -17.27 0.56
C ALA A 172 8.42 -18.52 -0.21
N LYS A 173 7.52 -19.31 0.38
CA LYS A 173 7.03 -20.52 -0.28
C LYS A 173 6.23 -20.12 -1.54
N PRO A 174 6.49 -20.72 -2.72
CA PRO A 174 5.78 -20.39 -3.95
C PRO A 174 4.27 -20.66 -3.86
N GLU A 175 3.87 -21.59 -2.98
CA GLU A 175 2.47 -21.92 -2.66
C GLU A 175 1.68 -20.77 -2.03
N TRP A 176 2.37 -19.77 -1.46
CA TRP A 176 1.70 -18.62 -0.86
C TRP A 176 1.26 -17.58 -1.90
N ILE A 177 1.76 -17.69 -3.12
CA ILE A 177 1.61 -16.67 -4.18
C ILE A 177 0.93 -17.21 -5.42
N LYS A 178 1.07 -18.51 -5.68
CA LYS A 178 0.28 -19.20 -6.68
C LYS A 178 -1.16 -19.36 -6.15
N GLN A 179 -2.05 -18.49 -6.62
CA GLN A 179 -3.51 -18.65 -6.52
C GLN A 179 -4.07 -19.11 -7.87
#